data_AF-A0A6A3BL72-F1
#
_entry.id   AF-A0A6A3BL72-F1
#
_cell.length_a   1.000
_cell.length_b   1.000
_cell.length_c   1.000
_cell.angle_alpha   90.00
_cell.angle_beta   90.00
_cell.angle_gamma   90.00
#
_symmetry.space_group_name_H-M   'P 1'
#
loop_
_entity.id
_entity.type
_entity.pdbx_description
1 polymer ?
#
loop_
_entity_poly.entity_id
_entity_poly.type
_entity_poly.pdbx_seq_one_letter_code
_entity_poly.pdbx_strand_id
1 'polypeptide(L)'
;MILARMVGMLGPFDMEMLENGQESYKYFTEEYDLYHMNEETDQLEYIITEESSLELHLQVSDVLFIDFVRHLLQMNPQRRPTAKQALQHSWLSYSY
;
A
#
# COMPACT_ATOMS: atom_id res chain seq x y z
N MET A 1 -3.25 -12.46 -1.88
CA MET A 1 -1.86 -11.93 -1.90
C MET A 1 -1.79 -10.62 -1.12
N ILE A 2 -0.68 -10.32 -0.43
CA ILE A 2 -0.56 -9.08 0.39
C ILE A 2 -0.52 -7.81 -0.45
N LEU A 3 0.10 -7.84 -1.64
CA LEU A 3 0.17 -6.69 -2.55
C LEU A 3 -1.23 -6.20 -2.97
N ALA A 4 -2.14 -7.12 -3.27
CA ALA A 4 -3.52 -6.76 -3.62
C ALA A 4 -4.25 -6.03 -2.47
N ARG A 5 -4.00 -6.44 -1.22
CA ARG A 5 -4.54 -5.74 -0.04
C ARG A 5 -3.92 -4.36 0.14
N MET A 6 -2.62 -4.22 -0.13
CA MET A 6 -1.95 -2.92 -0.09
C MET A 6 -2.54 -1.97 -1.12
N VAL A 7 -2.73 -2.43 -2.36
CA VAL A 7 -3.36 -1.63 -3.43
C VAL A 7 -4.78 -1.23 -3.05
N GLY A 8 -5.58 -2.20 -2.58
CA GLY A 8 -6.96 -1.93 -2.18
C GLY A 8 -7.10 -0.98 -0.99
N MET A 9 -6.08 -0.83 -0.13
CA MET A 9 -6.14 -0.01 1.08
C MET A 9 -5.41 1.34 0.96
N LEU A 10 -4.28 1.36 0.25
CA LEU A 10 -3.35 2.49 0.17
C LEU A 10 -3.30 3.10 -1.24
N GLY A 11 -3.97 2.49 -2.21
CA GLY A 11 -3.93 2.88 -3.61
C GLY A 11 -2.79 2.20 -4.39
N PRO A 12 -2.68 2.50 -5.70
CA PRO A 12 -1.71 1.88 -6.58
C PRO A 12 -0.27 2.18 -6.17
N PHE A 13 0.66 1.31 -6.54
CA PHE A 13 2.09 1.56 -6.40
C PHE A 13 2.54 2.68 -7.34
N ASP A 14 3.51 3.50 -6.92
CA ASP A 14 4.14 4.47 -7.82
C ASP A 14 4.85 3.71 -8.97
N MET A 15 4.65 4.14 -10.22
CA MET A 15 5.24 3.47 -11.41
C MET A 15 6.76 3.35 -11.30
N GLU A 16 7.44 4.41 -10.83
CA GLU A 16 8.89 4.41 -10.62
C GLU A 16 9.33 3.28 -9.66
N MET A 17 8.51 2.91 -8.67
CA MET A 17 8.83 1.79 -7.79
C MET A 17 8.74 0.45 -8.50
N LEU A 18 7.73 0.29 -9.37
CA LEU A 18 7.51 -0.94 -10.11
C LEU A 18 8.61 -1.14 -11.15
N GLU A 19 8.99 -0.09 -11.87
CA GLU A 19 10.09 -0.10 -12.85
C GLU A 19 11.44 -0.47 -12.22
N ASN A 20 11.72 0.04 -11.02
CA ASN A 20 12.96 -0.25 -10.30
C ASN A 20 12.94 -1.58 -9.53
N GLY A 21 11.80 -2.27 -9.47
CA GLY A 21 11.64 -3.50 -8.71
C GLY A 21 12.20 -4.70 -9.46
N GLN A 22 13.23 -5.33 -8.90
CA GLN A 22 13.89 -6.50 -9.48
C GLN A 22 12.97 -7.69 -9.71
N GLU A 23 11.89 -7.77 -8.93
CA GLU A 23 10.94 -8.88 -8.90
C GLU A 23 9.52 -8.45 -9.25
N SER A 24 9.33 -7.22 -9.76
CA SER A 24 8.01 -6.69 -10.12
C SER A 24 7.31 -7.58 -11.15
N TYR A 25 8.08 -8.12 -12.10
CA TYR A 25 7.58 -9.01 -13.14
C TYR A 25 6.94 -10.30 -12.61
N LYS A 26 7.14 -10.67 -11.34
CA LYS A 26 6.48 -11.85 -10.73
C LYS A 26 5.03 -11.58 -10.34
N TYR A 27 4.64 -10.31 -10.23
CA TYR A 27 3.38 -9.89 -9.63
C TYR A 27 2.59 -8.90 -10.50
N PHE A 28 3.26 -8.19 -11.42
CA PHE A 28 2.67 -7.12 -12.22
C PHE A 28 2.91 -7.38 -13.72
N THR A 29 1.90 -7.13 -14.55
CA THR A 29 2.02 -7.13 -16.01
C THR A 29 2.79 -5.89 -16.50
N GLU A 30 3.05 -5.81 -17.81
CA GLU A 30 3.65 -4.61 -18.43
C GLU A 30 2.77 -3.36 -18.28
N GLU A 31 1.45 -3.55 -18.15
CA GLU A 31 0.48 -2.51 -17.84
C GLU A 31 0.34 -2.21 -16.33
N TYR A 32 1.15 -2.85 -15.49
CA TYR A 32 1.14 -2.76 -14.03
C TYR A 32 -0.11 -3.33 -13.34
N ASP A 33 -0.83 -4.23 -14.02
CA ASP A 33 -1.93 -4.96 -13.41
C ASP A 33 -1.41 -6.12 -12.56
N LEU A 34 -2.03 -6.34 -11.40
CA LEU A 34 -1.66 -7.45 -10.52
C LEU A 34 -2.12 -8.79 -11.10
N TYR A 35 -1.25 -9.79 -11.00
CA TYR A 35 -1.56 -11.15 -11.41
C TYR A 35 -0.87 -12.21 -10.52
N HIS A 36 -1.31 -13.46 -10.64
CA HIS A 36 -0.55 -14.63 -10.20
C HIS A 36 -0.54 -15.70 -11.31
N MET A 37 0.45 -16.60 -11.25
CA MET A 37 0.42 -17.82 -12.06
C MET A 37 -0.33 -18.91 -11.31
N ASN A 38 -1.32 -19.52 -11.94
CA ASN A 38 -2.02 -20.67 -11.40
C ASN A 38 -1.13 -21.92 -11.52
N GLU A 39 -0.77 -22.51 -10.39
CA GLU A 39 0.14 -23.67 -10.34
C GLU A 39 -0.45 -24.96 -10.97
N GLU A 40 -1.78 -25.06 -11.08
CA GLU A 40 -2.44 -26.24 -11.66
C GLU A 40 -2.57 -26.13 -13.18
N THR A 41 -2.82 -24.93 -13.70
CA THR A 41 -3.10 -24.71 -15.13
C THR A 41 -1.93 -24.07 -15.89
N ASP A 42 -0.92 -23.55 -15.18
CA ASP A 42 0.19 -22.76 -15.70
C ASP A 42 -0.29 -21.50 -16.45
N GLN A 43 -1.45 -20.96 -16.05
CA GLN A 43 -2.06 -19.77 -16.66
C GLN A 43 -1.89 -18.53 -15.79
N LEU A 44 -1.75 -17.38 -16.45
CA LEU A 44 -1.78 -16.08 -15.80
C LEU A 44 -3.23 -15.70 -15.45
N GLU A 45 -3.46 -15.37 -14.18
CA GLU A 45 -4.76 -14.93 -13.68
C GLU A 45 -4.64 -13.54 -13.05
N TYR A 46 -5.47 -12.61 -13.51
CA TYR A 46 -5.53 -11.26 -12.98
C TYR A 46 -6.13 -11.23 -11.57
N ILE A 47 -5.57 -10.39 -10.71
CA ILE A 47 -6.05 -10.17 -9.36
C ILE A 47 -6.82 -8.86 -9.32
N ILE A 48 -8.15 -8.97 -9.21
CA ILE A 48 -9.02 -7.82 -8.99
C ILE A 48 -8.87 -7.40 -7.52
N THR A 49 -8.41 -6.17 -7.30
CA THR A 49 -8.29 -5.61 -5.96
C THR A 49 -9.64 -5.11 -5.49
N GLU A 50 -10.07 -5.53 -4.31
CA GLU A 50 -11.24 -4.96 -3.66
C GLU A 50 -10.91 -3.55 -3.13
N GLU A 51 -11.70 -2.56 -3.51
CA GLU A 51 -11.59 -1.23 -2.92
C GLU A 51 -11.93 -1.31 -1.42
N SER A 52 -11.00 -0.86 -0.61
CA SER A 52 -11.13 -0.83 0.83
C SER A 52 -10.53 0.45 1.38
N SER A 53 -10.63 0.66 2.69
CA SER A 53 -10.04 1.84 3.31
C SER A 53 -9.21 1.45 4.53
N LEU A 54 -8.17 2.24 4.80
CA LEU A 54 -7.35 2.07 5.99
C LEU A 54 -8.20 2.19 7.26
N GLU A 55 -9.19 3.09 7.22
CA GLU A 55 -10.15 3.36 8.27
C GLU A 55 -10.99 2.12 8.61
N LEU A 56 -11.49 1.41 7.59
CA LEU A 56 -12.24 0.16 7.76
C LEU A 56 -11.39 -0.91 8.44
N HIS A 57 -10.11 -0.99 8.10
CA HIS A 57 -9.18 -1.97 8.65
C HIS A 57 -8.74 -1.65 10.07
N LEU A 58 -8.51 -0.38 10.38
CA LEU A 58 -8.13 0.08 11.72
C LEU A 58 -9.32 0.06 12.70
N GLN A 59 -10.56 0.11 12.19
CA GLN A 59 -11.79 0.16 13.00
C GLN A 59 -11.79 1.33 13.99
N VAL A 60 -11.24 2.46 13.57
CA VAL A 60 -11.16 3.71 14.34
C VAL A 60 -11.73 4.86 13.52
N SER A 61 -12.29 5.85 14.19
CA SER A 61 -12.84 7.07 13.58
C SER A 61 -11.97 8.31 13.79
N ASP A 62 -10.85 8.16 14.51
CA ASP A 62 -9.93 9.24 14.81
C ASP A 62 -9.13 9.64 13.58
N VAL A 63 -9.54 10.76 12.98
CA VAL A 63 -8.98 11.27 11.73
C VAL A 63 -7.48 11.58 11.86
N LEU A 64 -7.03 12.10 13.00
CA LEU A 64 -5.61 12.44 13.19
C LEU A 64 -4.76 11.18 13.35
N PHE A 65 -5.27 10.16 14.02
CA PHE A 65 -4.59 8.88 14.12
C PHE A 65 -4.51 8.17 12.77
N ILE A 66 -5.61 8.12 12.03
CA ILE A 66 -5.66 7.54 10.68
C ILE A 66 -4.66 8.25 9.76
N ASP A 67 -4.63 9.58 9.78
CA ASP A 67 -3.69 10.38 9.00
C ASP A 67 -2.23 10.05 9.37
N PHE A 68 -1.95 9.89 10.66
CA PHE A 68 -0.62 9.46 11.12
C PHE A 68 -0.24 8.07 10.59
N VAL A 69 -1.14 7.09 10.68
CA VAL A 69 -0.86 5.74 10.17
C VAL A 69 -0.66 5.77 8.65
N ARG A 70 -1.49 6.53 7.91
CA ARG A 70 -1.33 6.71 6.47
C ARG A 70 0.02 7.35 6.13
N HIS A 71 0.46 8.33 6.92
CA HIS A 71 1.78 8.96 6.78
C HIS A 71 2.93 7.94 6.95
N LEU A 72 2.83 7.04 7.93
CA LEU A 72 3.82 5.98 8.14
C LEU A 72 3.79 4.89 7.06
N LEU A 73 2.61 4.56 6.55
CA LEU A 73 2.38 3.54 5.52
C LEU A 73 2.59 4.07 4.10
N GLN A 74 3.28 5.20 3.93
CA GLN A 74 3.61 5.72 2.62
C GLN A 74 4.29 4.64 1.77
N MET A 75 3.68 4.34 0.62
CA MET A 75 4.05 3.23 -0.25
C MET A 75 5.48 3.40 -0.75
N ASN A 76 5.78 4.59 -1.26
CA ASN A 76 7.11 4.93 -1.73
C ASN A 76 8.09 5.17 -0.59
N PRO A 77 9.14 4.34 -0.44
CA PRO A 77 10.13 4.49 0.61
C PRO A 77 10.82 5.86 0.61
N GLN A 78 11.00 6.48 -0.57
CA GLN A 78 11.63 7.80 -0.69
C GLN A 78 10.75 8.93 -0.13
N ARG A 79 9.43 8.72 -0.12
CA ARG A 79 8.46 9.66 0.45
C ARG A 79 8.06 9.30 1.87
N ARG A 80 8.48 8.13 2.37
CA ARG A 80 8.13 7.65 3.71
C ARG A 80 8.89 8.45 4.77
N PRO A 81 8.21 8.92 5.84
CA PRO A 81 8.87 9.67 6.88
C PRO A 81 9.89 8.82 7.62
N THR A 82 11.00 9.47 7.99
CA THR A 82 11.90 8.93 9.01
C THR A 82 11.22 8.95 10.38
N ALA A 83 11.72 8.14 11.33
CA ALA A 83 11.23 8.16 12.71
C ALA A 83 11.25 9.57 13.33
N LYS A 84 12.30 10.36 13.06
CA LYS A 84 12.41 11.74 13.56
C LYS A 84 11.31 12.65 12.98
N GLN A 85 10.98 12.51 11.70
CA GLN A 85 9.91 13.27 11.07
C GLN A 85 8.53 12.82 11.59
N ALA A 86 8.31 11.52 11.73
CA ALA A 86 7.07 10.96 12.27
C ALA A 86 6.77 11.47 13.69
N LEU A 87 7.80 11.66 14.53
CA LEU A 87 7.63 12.22 15.88
C LEU A 87 7.11 13.67 15.88
N GLN A 88 7.17 14.38 14.75
CA GLN A 88 6.65 15.75 14.62
C GLN A 88 5.18 15.77 14.18
N HIS A 89 4.52 14.62 14.01
CA HIS A 89 3.15 14.56 13.53
C HIS A 89 2.15 15.12 14.53
N SER A 90 1.16 15.89 14.04
CA SER A 90 0.16 16.60 14.86
C SER A 90 -0.60 15.68 15.82
N TRP A 91 -0.87 14.43 15.42
CA TRP A 91 -1.55 13.43 16.26
C TRP A 91 -0.86 13.22 17.61
N LEU A 92 0.49 13.19 17.65
CA LEU A 92 1.25 12.96 18.89
C LEU A 92 1.20 14.13 19.86
N SER A 93 0.84 15.32 19.37
CA SER A 93 0.74 16.54 20.18
C SER A 93 -0.72 16.95 20.46
N TYR A 94 -1.69 16.18 19.94
CA TYR A 94 -3.10 16.44 20.13
C TYR A 94 -3.57 15.95 21.51
N SER A 95 -4.36 16.76 22.21
CA SER A 95 -4.98 16.41 23.49
C SER A 95 -6.46 16.10 23.24
N TYR A 96 -6.88 14.88 23.55
CA TYR A 96 -8.28 14.43 23.51
C TYR A 96 -9.03 14.75 24.80
#